data_AF-C4XJC7-F1
#
_entry.id   AF-C4XJC7-F1
#
_cell.length_a   1.000
_cell.length_b   1.000
_cell.length_c   1.000
_cell.angle_alpha   90.00
_cell.angle_beta   90.00
_cell.angle_gamma   90.00
#
_symmetry.space_group_name_H-M   'P 1'
#
loop_
_entity.id
_entity.type
_entity.pdbx_description
1 polymer ?
#
loop_
_entity_poly.entity_id
_entity_poly.type
_entity_poly.pdbx_seq_one_letter_code
_entity_poly.pdbx_strand_id
1 'polypeptide(L)' 'MAESVVEMQTDIEGYFHHYNHERPHQGRGMNGRAPCQVLLEGIPTIKGGSGEEPMEAA' A
#
# COMPACT_ATOMS: atom_id res chain seq x y z
N MET A 1 23.98 7.98 22.65
CA MET A 1 23.28 6.69 22.79
C MET A 1 22.50 6.49 21.50
N ALA A 2 22.74 5.37 20.81
CA ALA A 2 21.93 5.03 19.63
C ALA A 2 20.58 4.50 20.11
N GLU A 3 19.54 4.75 19.32
CA GLU A 3 18.20 4.21 19.54
C GLU A 3 18.20 2.68 19.48
N SER A 4 17.35 2.02 20.27
CA SER A 4 17.22 0.56 20.23
C SER A 4 16.49 0.11 18.97
N VAL A 5 16.72 -1.14 18.55
CA VAL A 5 16.02 -1.74 17.41
C VAL A 5 14.50 -1.75 17.61
N VAL A 6 14.03 -1.93 18.85
CA VAL A 6 12.61 -1.97 19.18
C VAL A 6 11.96 -0.59 19.01
N GLU A 7 12.64 0.46 19.44
CA GLU A 7 12.17 1.84 19.26
C GLU A 7 12.13 2.19 17.77
N MET A 8 13.19 1.90 17.02
CA MET A 8 13.21 2.13 15.57
C MET A 8 12.10 1.36 14.84
N GLN A 9 11.82 0.13 15.25
CA GLN A 9 10.74 -0.68 14.66
C GLN A 9 9.37 -0.03 14.93
N THR A 10 9.15 0.45 16.16
CA THR A 10 7.91 1.12 16.55
C THR A 10 7.68 2.40 15.74
N ASP A 11 8.73 3.20 15.57
CA ASP A 11 8.68 4.46 14.83
C ASP A 11 8.39 4.23 13.34
N ILE A 12 9.07 3.24 12.75
CA ILE A 12 8.87 2.88 11.34
C ILE A 12 7.45 2.34 11.10
N GLU A 13 6.96 1.46 11.99
CA GLU A 13 5.58 0.95 11.92
C GLU A 13 4.55 2.08 12.01
N GLY A 14 4.73 2.99 12.97
CA GLY A 14 3.86 4.16 13.14
C GLY A 14 3.86 5.05 11.90
N TYR A 15 5.04 5.34 11.35
CA TYR A 15 5.18 6.12 10.12
C TYR A 15 4.43 5.47 8.94
N PHE A 16 4.64 4.18 8.71
CA PHE A 16 4.00 3.49 7.59
C PHE A 16 2.49 3.38 7.75
N HIS A 17 1.98 3.16 8.97
CA HIS A 17 0.54 3.16 9.22
C HIS A 17 -0.07 4.50 8.84
N HIS A 18 0.47 5.60 9.40
CA HIS A 18 -0.03 6.94 9.12
C HIS A 18 0.03 7.28 7.63
N TYR A 19 1.17 7.02 6.97
CA TYR A 19 1.36 7.32 5.55
C TYR A 19 0.39 6.53 4.67
N ASN A 20 0.25 5.23 4.90
CA ASN A 20 -0.50 4.34 4.02
C ASN A 20 -2.02 4.34 4.28
N HIS A 21 -2.45 4.65 5.50
CA HIS A 21 -3.86 4.52 5.89
C HIS A 21 -4.57 5.84 6.17
N GLU A 22 -3.88 6.83 6.73
CA GLU A 22 -4.54 8.03 7.27
C GLU A 22 -4.33 9.26 6.40
N ARG A 23 -3.16 9.38 5.77
CA ARG A 23 -2.81 10.56 4.99
C ARG A 23 -3.43 10.51 3.59
N PRO A 24 -4.19 11.53 3.16
CA PRO A 24 -4.61 11.67 1.77
C PRO A 24 -3.43 12.14 0.90
N HIS A 25 -3.24 11.52 -0.26
CA HIS A 25 -2.14 11.87 -1.18
C HIS A 25 -2.66 12.35 -2.53
N GLN A 26 -1.92 13.28 -3.14
CA GLN A 26 -2.18 13.79 -4.50
C GLN A 26 -1.17 13.24 -5.53
N GLY A 27 -0.52 12.11 -5.22
CA GLY A 27 0.33 11.40 -6.16
C GLY A 27 -0.45 10.80 -7.34
N ARG A 28 0.28 10.23 -8.31
CA ARG A 28 -0.32 9.58 -9.49
C ARG A 28 -1.37 8.53 -9.08
N GLY A 29 -2.60 8.70 -9.55
CA GLY A 29 -3.71 7.76 -9.29
C GLY A 29 -4.31 7.81 -7.88
N MET A 30 -3.78 8.66 -7.00
CA MET A 30 -4.26 8.76 -5.62
C MET A 30 -5.54 9.57 -5.51
N ASN A 31 -5.66 10.69 -6.24
CA ASN A 31 -6.85 11.56 -6.27
C ASN A 31 -7.34 11.96 -4.87
N GLY A 32 -6.42 12.22 -3.93
CA GLY A 32 -6.74 12.56 -2.55
C GLY A 32 -7.04 11.37 -1.64
N ARG A 33 -6.94 10.13 -2.12
CA ARG A 33 -7.14 8.91 -1.32
C ARG A 33 -5.84 8.47 -0.65
N ALA A 34 -5.98 7.62 0.37
CA ALA A 34 -4.85 6.98 1.02
C ALA A 34 -4.25 5.87 0.10
N PRO A 35 -2.93 5.60 0.16
CA PRO A 35 -2.29 4.64 -0.73
C PRO A 35 -2.82 3.22 -0.56
N CYS A 36 -3.11 2.81 0.68
CA CYS A 36 -3.68 1.49 0.97
C CYS A 36 -5.05 1.30 0.30
N GLN A 37 -5.89 2.34 0.29
CA GLN A 37 -7.19 2.30 -0.37
C GLN A 37 -7.03 2.04 -1.88
N VAL A 38 -6.16 2.80 -2.55
CA VAL A 38 -5.95 2.65 -4.00
C VAL A 38 -5.35 1.30 -4.35
N LEU A 39 -4.43 0.79 -3.52
CA LEU A 39 -3.87 -0.54 -3.69
C LEU A 39 -4.97 -1.61 -3.64
N LEU A 40 -5.80 -1.61 -2.60
CA LEU A 40 -6.86 -2.61 -2.41
C LEU A 40 -7.92 -2.55 -3.52
N GLU A 41 -8.28 -1.36 -3.97
CA GLU A 41 -9.20 -1.18 -5.11
C GLU A 41 -8.59 -1.64 -6.44
N GLY A 42 -7.26 -1.55 -6.59
CA GLY A 42 -6.54 -1.99 -7.78
C GLY A 42 -6.27 -3.49 -7.84
N ILE A 43 -6.41 -4.21 -6.72
CA ILE A 43 -6.28 -5.67 -6.70
C ILE A 43 -7.54 -6.27 -7.33
N PRO A 44 -7.43 -7.01 -8.45
CA PRO A 44 -8.59 -7.66 -9.04
C PRO A 44 -9.18 -8.66 -8.04
N THR A 45 -10.45 -8.47 -7.69
CA THR A 45 -11.17 -9.45 -6.88
C THR A 45 -11.28 -10.74 -7.68
N ILE A 46 -10.70 -11.83 -7.21
CA ILE A 46 -10.89 -13.16 -7.81
C ILE A 46 -12.35 -13.55 -7.59
N LYS A 47 -13.23 -13.19 -8.54
CA LYS A 47 -14.62 -13.62 -8.56
C LYS A 47 -14.67 -15.01 -9.20
N GLY A 48 -14.40 -16.04 -8.39
CA GLY A 48 -14.44 -17.43 -8.81
C GLY A 48 -13.27 -17.82 -9.72
N GLY A 49 -12.91 -19.09 -9.72
CA GLY A 49 -11.69 -19.59 -10.34
C GLY A 49 -11.56 -19.40 -11.86
N SER A 50 -10.31 -19.61 -12.29
CA SER A 50 -9.77 -19.72 -13.66
C SER A 50 -9.77 -18.44 -14.51
N GLY A 51 -8.56 -17.97 -14.81
CA GLY A 51 -8.31 -16.87 -15.73
C GLY A 51 -6.88 -16.34 -15.59
N GLU A 52 -5.88 -17.21 -15.73
CA GLU A 52 -4.53 -16.75 -16.06
C GLU A 52 -4.58 -16.18 -17.48
N GLU A 53 -4.81 -14.89 -17.62
CA GLU A 53 -4.60 -14.20 -18.91
C GLU A 53 -3.09 -13.91 -19.01
N PRO A 54 -2.39 -14.43 -20.03
CA PRO A 54 -0.95 -14.23 -20.14
C PRO A 54 -0.65 -12.75 -20.35
N MET A 55 0.20 -12.22 -19.47
CA MET A 55 0.84 -10.93 -19.63
C MET A 55 1.66 -10.95 -20.94
N GLU A 56 1.12 -10.35 -22.00
CA GLU A 56 1.87 -10.04 -23.21
C GLU A 56 3.00 -9.07 -22.83
N ALA A 57 4.23 -9.56 -22.94
CA ALA A 57 5.43 -8.77 -22.76
C ALA A 57 5.66 -7.92 -24.02
N ALA A 58 5.67 -6.59 -23.85
CA ALA A 58 6.10 -5.63 -24.87
C ALA A 58 7.61 -5.37 -24.81
#